data_AF-A0A1G6BTE0-F1
#
_entry.id   AF-A0A1G6BTE0-F1
#
_cell.length_a   1.000
_cell.length_b   1.000
_cell.length_c   1.000
_cell.angle_alpha   90.00
_cell.angle_beta   90.00
_cell.angle_gamma   90.00
#
_symmetry.space_group_name_H-M   'P 1'
#
loop_
_entity.id
_entity.type
_entity.pdbx_description
1 polymer ?
#
loop_
_entity_poly.entity_id
_entity_poly.type
_entity_poly.pdbx_seq_one_letter_code
_entity_poly.pdbx_strand_id
1 'polypeptide(L)'
;MLYIIINDKYKQDVQKTITNYIQQHYPKVDIKIQETGQIYESQHHTNLYFIVNKHGLDIAQYIRNHDQGGHIVLVTENIDYTQLFRSHIRFLGVIDSNHDVQAEIEDYIDFAMKNQMF
;
A
#
# COMPACT_ATOMS: atom_id res chain seq x y z
N MET A 1 -10.68 4.56 -2.46
CA MET A 1 -10.32 4.77 -1.03
C MET A 1 -8.90 4.30 -0.74
N LEU A 2 -8.21 4.88 0.25
CA LEU A 2 -6.84 4.52 0.61
C LEU A 2 -6.78 3.64 1.86
N TYR A 3 -6.06 2.54 1.76
CA TYR A 3 -5.87 1.56 2.83
C TYR A 3 -4.40 1.46 3.18
N ILE A 4 -4.10 1.47 4.48
CA ILE A 4 -2.77 1.18 5.01
C ILE A 4 -2.88 -0.12 5.81
N ILE A 5 -2.31 -1.20 5.27
CA ILE A 5 -2.33 -2.52 5.89
C ILE A 5 -0.99 -2.75 6.56
N ILE A 6 -1.00 -2.85 7.89
CA ILE A 6 0.21 -2.98 8.72
C ILE A 6 0.10 -4.23 9.60
N ASN A 7 1.24 -4.84 9.95
CA ASN A 7 1.29 -5.98 10.86
C ASN A 7 2.30 -5.81 12.01
N ASP A 8 3.05 -4.71 12.00
CA ASP A 8 4.16 -4.58 12.92
C ASP A 8 4.26 -3.17 13.50
N LYS A 9 4.41 -3.09 14.82
CA LYS A 9 4.62 -1.82 15.53
C LYS A 9 5.88 -1.09 15.08
N TYR A 10 6.83 -1.81 14.46
CA TYR A 10 8.11 -1.27 14.03
C TYR A 10 8.06 -0.45 12.73
N LYS A 11 6.91 -0.35 12.04
CA LYS A 11 6.75 0.50 10.84
C LYS A 11 5.72 1.61 11.01
N GLN A 12 5.50 2.06 12.25
CA GLN A 12 4.66 3.22 12.54
C GLN A 12 5.13 4.49 11.82
N ASP A 13 6.42 4.62 11.54
CA ASP A 13 6.95 5.81 10.85
C ASP A 13 6.48 5.86 9.40
N VAL A 14 6.46 4.73 8.68
CA VAL A 14 5.90 4.64 7.32
C VAL A 14 4.41 5.00 7.33
N GLN A 15 3.64 4.47 8.29
CA GLN A 15 2.23 4.81 8.43
C GLN A 15 2.04 6.32 8.68
N LYS A 16 2.84 6.92 9.56
CA LYS A 16 2.79 8.35 9.85
C LYS A 16 3.16 9.17 8.62
N THR A 17 4.18 8.78 7.86
CA THR A 17 4.56 9.46 6.61
C THR A 17 3.39 9.50 5.63
N ILE A 18 2.78 8.34 5.36
CA ILE A 18 1.61 8.25 4.46
C ILE A 18 0.47 9.13 4.98
N THR A 19 0.13 8.99 6.27
CA THR A 19 -1.01 9.70 6.87
C THR A 19 -0.81 11.21 6.88
N ASN A 20 0.37 11.68 7.31
CA ASN A 20 0.69 13.10 7.38
C ASN A 20 0.69 13.74 5.99
N TYR A 21 1.30 13.08 5.00
CA TYR A 21 1.35 13.58 3.64
C TYR A 21 -0.05 13.72 3.04
N ILE A 22 -0.90 12.69 3.18
CA ILE A 22 -2.28 12.75 2.68
C ILE A 22 -3.09 13.82 3.41
N GLN A 23 -2.98 13.93 4.73
CA GLN A 23 -3.73 14.94 5.49
C GLN A 23 -3.32 16.37 5.11
N GLN A 24 -2.04 16.59 4.76
CA GLN A 24 -1.52 17.89 4.35
C GLN A 24 -1.92 18.25 2.92
N HIS A 25 -1.80 17.31 1.98
CA HIS A 25 -1.95 17.59 0.54
C HIS A 25 -3.33 17.21 -0.02
N TYR A 26 -4.00 16.23 0.59
CA TYR A 26 -5.25 15.64 0.12
C TYR A 26 -6.25 15.38 1.28
N PRO A 27 -6.63 16.41 2.05
CA PRO A 27 -7.37 16.27 3.33
C PRO A 27 -8.78 15.65 3.20
N LYS A 28 -9.31 15.48 1.99
CA LYS A 28 -10.62 14.87 1.72
C LYS A 28 -10.54 13.37 1.47
N VAL A 29 -9.33 12.80 1.35
CA VAL A 29 -9.12 11.37 1.13
C VAL A 29 -9.39 10.63 2.43
N ASP A 30 -10.28 9.64 2.37
CA ASP A 30 -10.51 8.74 3.49
C ASP A 30 -9.38 7.70 3.58
N ILE A 31 -8.80 7.57 4.76
CA ILE A 31 -7.69 6.68 5.07
C ILE A 31 -8.18 5.62 6.04
N LYS A 32 -8.10 4.35 5.65
CA LYS A 32 -8.39 3.22 6.52
C LYS A 32 -7.12 2.49 6.89
N ILE A 33 -6.79 2.50 8.17
CA ILE A 33 -5.68 1.72 8.71
C ILE A 33 -6.24 0.37 9.16
N GLN A 34 -5.65 -0.71 8.66
CA GLN A 34 -6.09 -2.08 8.94
C GLN A 34 -4.92 -2.94 9.41
N GLU A 35 -5.20 -3.83 10.34
CA GLU A 35 -4.28 -4.91 10.66
C GLU A 35 -4.44 -6.04 9.65
N THR A 36 -3.38 -6.83 9.45
CA THR A 36 -3.30 -7.87 8.41
C THR A 36 -4.43 -8.91 8.43
N GLY A 37 -5.07 -9.14 9.58
CA GLY A 37 -6.23 -10.04 9.73
C GLY A 37 -7.61 -9.38 9.56
N GLN A 38 -7.66 -8.09 9.26
CA GLN A 38 -8.90 -7.27 9.21
C GLN A 38 -9.01 -6.50 7.88
N ILE A 39 -8.62 -7.14 6.78
CA ILE A 39 -8.74 -6.53 5.46
C ILE A 39 -10.21 -6.58 5.05
N TYR A 40 -10.94 -5.51 5.34
CA TYR A 40 -12.36 -5.41 5.01
C TYR A 40 -12.55 -5.05 3.54
N GLU A 41 -13.39 -5.85 2.88
CA GLU A 41 -13.81 -5.69 1.49
C GLU A 41 -14.46 -4.32 1.26
N SER A 42 -14.14 -3.68 0.14
CA SER A 42 -14.82 -2.49 -0.32
C SER A 42 -15.50 -2.77 -1.64
N GLN A 43 -16.76 -2.35 -1.76
CA GLN A 43 -17.51 -2.38 -3.02
C GLN A 43 -17.14 -1.22 -3.96
N HIS A 44 -16.14 -0.39 -3.61
CA HIS A 44 -15.69 0.70 -4.48
C HIS A 44 -14.93 0.17 -5.70
N HIS A 45 -15.07 0.87 -6.82
CA HIS A 45 -14.56 0.42 -8.11
C HIS A 45 -13.03 0.43 -8.23
N THR A 46 -12.30 1.14 -7.35
CA THR A 46 -10.83 1.09 -7.27
C THR A 46 -10.33 1.59 -5.92
N ASN A 47 -9.40 0.87 -5.30
CA ASN A 47 -8.77 1.23 -4.01
C ASN A 47 -7.25 1.31 -4.16
N LEU A 48 -6.58 2.08 -3.29
CA LEU A 48 -5.11 2.07 -3.17
C LEU A 48 -4.72 1.44 -1.84
N TYR A 49 -3.87 0.42 -1.88
CA TYR A 49 -3.39 -0.32 -0.73
C TYR A 49 -1.89 -0.11 -0.54
N PHE A 50 -1.50 0.45 0.60
CA PHE A 50 -0.13 0.39 1.10
C PHE A 50 0.00 -0.81 2.03
N ILE A 51 0.73 -1.84 1.58
CA ILE A 51 1.02 -3.02 2.40
C ILE A 51 2.38 -2.81 3.06
N VAL A 52 2.40 -2.55 4.36
CA VAL A 52 3.61 -2.29 5.14
C VAL A 52 3.92 -3.53 5.98
N ASN A 53 4.45 -4.58 5.35
CA ASN A 53 4.64 -5.89 5.99
C ASN A 53 5.70 -6.75 5.25
N LYS A 54 6.55 -7.45 6.02
CA LYS A 54 7.51 -8.46 5.52
C LYS A 54 6.85 -9.66 4.82
N HIS A 55 5.64 -10.03 5.24
CA HIS A 55 4.79 -11.05 4.61
C HIS A 55 3.77 -10.41 3.66
N GLY A 56 4.11 -9.28 3.05
CA GLY A 56 3.18 -8.53 2.23
C GLY A 56 2.71 -9.24 0.96
N LEU A 57 3.38 -10.31 0.53
CA LEU A 57 2.99 -11.09 -0.63
C LEU A 57 1.67 -11.85 -0.41
N ASP A 58 1.50 -12.49 0.75
CA ASP A 58 0.28 -13.22 1.10
C ASP A 58 -0.91 -12.25 1.19
N ILE A 59 -0.66 -11.06 1.73
CA ILE A 59 -1.63 -9.96 1.79
C ILE A 59 -2.01 -9.49 0.39
N ALA A 60 -1.01 -9.27 -0.47
CA ALA A 60 -1.26 -8.83 -1.83
C ALA A 60 -2.05 -9.87 -2.61
N GLN A 61 -1.78 -11.16 -2.42
CA GLN A 61 -2.56 -12.25 -3.00
C GLN A 61 -4.00 -12.24 -2.49
N TYR A 62 -4.20 -12.05 -1.19
CA TYR A 62 -5.53 -11.94 -0.60
C TYR A 62 -6.30 -10.76 -1.20
N ILE A 63 -5.70 -9.57 -1.27
CA ILE A 63 -6.32 -8.39 -1.89
C ILE A 63 -6.66 -8.70 -3.34
N ARG A 64 -5.76 -9.29 -4.14
CA ARG A 64 -6.03 -9.60 -5.55
C ARG A 64 -7.23 -10.53 -5.75
N ASN A 65 -7.45 -11.46 -4.84
CA ASN A 65 -8.57 -12.38 -4.91
C ASN A 65 -9.93 -11.70 -4.61
N HIS A 66 -9.94 -10.56 -3.92
CA HIS A 66 -11.17 -9.87 -3.47
C HIS A 66 -11.38 -8.49 -4.13
N ASP A 67 -10.30 -7.80 -4.49
CA ASP A 67 -10.25 -6.55 -5.25
C ASP A 67 -9.22 -6.67 -6.39
N GLN A 68 -9.70 -7.16 -7.54
CA GLN A 68 -8.88 -7.32 -8.74
C GLN A 68 -8.43 -5.97 -9.33
N GLY A 69 -9.18 -4.90 -9.10
CA GLY A 69 -8.93 -3.57 -9.66
C GLY A 69 -8.00 -2.71 -8.79
N GLY A 70 -7.91 -3.01 -7.49
CA GLY A 70 -7.13 -2.23 -6.53
C GLY A 70 -5.67 -2.06 -6.91
N HIS A 71 -5.08 -0.95 -6.55
CA HIS A 71 -3.66 -0.67 -6.73
C HIS A 71 -2.90 -1.04 -5.46
N ILE A 72 -1.80 -1.76 -5.60
CA ILE A 72 -1.03 -2.28 -4.46
C ILE A 72 0.37 -1.70 -4.50
N VAL A 73 0.74 -0.98 -3.46
CA VAL A 73 2.11 -0.55 -3.18
C VAL A 73 2.63 -1.39 -2.01
N LEU A 74 3.65 -2.21 -2.25
CA LEU A 74 4.27 -3.04 -1.23
C LEU A 74 5.47 -2.33 -0.63
N VAL A 75 5.48 -2.13 0.69
CA VAL A 75 6.60 -1.53 1.44
C VAL A 75 7.21 -2.60 2.33
N THR A 76 8.35 -3.16 1.92
CA THR A 76 9.02 -4.26 2.63
C THR A 76 10.53 -4.09 2.63
N GLU A 77 11.19 -4.75 3.58
CA GLU A 77 12.64 -4.93 3.57
C GLU A 77 13.01 -6.18 2.76
N ASN A 78 14.26 -6.26 2.31
CA ASN A 78 14.85 -7.45 1.68
C ASN A 78 14.02 -7.99 0.51
N ILE A 79 13.70 -7.14 -0.46
CA ILE A 79 12.83 -7.48 -1.58
C ILE A 79 13.42 -8.62 -2.42
N ASP A 80 12.70 -9.75 -2.48
CA ASP A 80 12.97 -10.82 -3.46
C ASP A 80 12.17 -10.56 -4.75
N TYR A 81 12.77 -9.81 -5.68
CA TYR A 81 12.16 -9.52 -6.97
C TYR A 81 11.85 -10.77 -7.81
N THR A 82 12.57 -11.89 -7.61
CA THR A 82 12.29 -13.14 -8.31
C THR A 82 10.99 -13.74 -7.79
N GLN A 83 10.79 -13.76 -6.48
CA GLN A 83 9.54 -14.19 -5.86
C GLN A 83 8.37 -13.30 -6.27
N LEU A 84 8.56 -11.97 -6.25
CA LEU A 84 7.52 -11.02 -6.67
C LEU A 84 7.12 -11.25 -8.13
N PHE A 85 8.08 -11.39 -9.04
CA PHE A 85 7.80 -11.67 -10.45
C PHE A 85 7.03 -12.99 -10.65
N ARG A 86 7.44 -14.05 -9.95
CA ARG A 86 6.80 -15.39 -10.03
C ARG A 86 5.40 -15.45 -9.40
N SER A 87 5.07 -14.50 -8.52
CA SER A 87 3.73 -14.43 -7.92
C SER A 87 2.65 -14.02 -8.93
N HIS A 88 3.05 -13.39 -10.05
CA HIS A 88 2.14 -12.80 -11.02
C HIS A 88 1.14 -11.79 -10.43
N ILE A 89 1.40 -11.29 -9.22
CA ILE A 89 0.63 -10.22 -8.61
C ILE A 89 1.03 -8.89 -9.26
N ARG A 90 0.03 -8.17 -9.75
CA ARG A 90 0.23 -6.82 -10.29
C ARG A 90 0.41 -5.83 -9.14
N PHE A 91 1.64 -5.38 -8.91
CA PHE A 91 1.95 -4.25 -8.03
C PHE A 91 1.91 -2.94 -8.82
N LEU A 92 1.44 -1.86 -8.20
CA LEU A 92 1.67 -0.50 -8.66
C LEU A 92 3.12 -0.09 -8.37
N GLY A 93 3.63 -0.48 -7.20
CA GLY A 93 4.98 -0.15 -6.74
C GLY A 93 5.47 -1.11 -5.67
N VAL A 94 6.79 -1.21 -5.55
CA VAL A 94 7.45 -1.95 -4.47
C VAL A 94 8.57 -1.05 -3.94
N ILE A 95 8.45 -0.67 -2.67
CA ILE A 95 9.36 0.26 -1.99
C ILE A 95 10.23 -0.55 -1.02
N ASP A 96 11.54 -0.38 -1.12
CA ASP A 96 12.47 -0.95 -0.16
C ASP A 96 12.50 -0.11 1.11
N SER A 97 12.06 -0.68 2.24
CA SER A 97 12.04 0.06 3.49
C SER A 97 13.42 0.34 4.09
N ASN A 98 14.50 -0.19 3.51
CA ASN A 98 15.87 0.09 3.92
C ASN A 98 16.46 1.37 3.29
N HIS A 99 15.76 1.97 2.31
CA HIS A 99 16.20 3.16 1.59
C HIS A 99 15.31 4.38 1.93
N ASP A 100 15.42 5.48 1.17
CA ASP A 100 14.59 6.67 1.42
C ASP A 100 13.12 6.42 1.03
N VAL A 101 12.37 5.90 2.00
CA VAL A 101 10.98 5.49 1.86
C VAL A 101 10.03 6.67 1.63
N GLN A 102 10.38 7.86 2.10
CA GLN A 102 9.46 8.99 2.12
C GLN A 102 9.18 9.49 0.71
N ALA A 103 10.22 9.81 -0.06
CA ALA A 103 10.05 10.33 -1.42
C ALA A 103 9.25 9.36 -2.31
N GLU A 104 9.54 8.06 -2.24
CA GLU A 104 8.80 7.06 -3.01
C GLU A 104 7.32 7.00 -2.62
N ILE A 105 6.99 7.04 -1.33
CA ILE A 105 5.60 7.06 -0.85
C ILE A 105 4.86 8.27 -1.40
N GLU A 106 5.48 9.46 -1.29
CA GLU A 106 4.90 10.71 -1.76
C GLU A 106 4.63 10.65 -3.27
N ASP A 107 5.60 10.15 -4.06
CA ASP A 107 5.49 9.97 -5.50
C ASP A 107 4.33 9.03 -5.89
N TYR A 108 4.18 7.89 -5.21
CA TYR A 108 3.08 6.96 -5.48
C TYR A 108 1.71 7.54 -5.11
N ILE A 109 1.62 8.29 -4.00
CA ILE A 109 0.38 8.98 -3.61
C ILE A 109 0.03 10.02 -4.67
N ASP A 110 0.98 10.86 -5.04
CA ASP A 110 0.80 11.90 -6.05
C ASP A 110 0.40 11.33 -7.41
N PHE A 111 1.07 10.26 -7.83
CA PHE A 111 0.74 9.56 -9.06
C PHE A 111 -0.70 9.05 -9.04
N ALA A 112 -1.10 8.38 -7.96
CA ALA A 112 -2.43 7.81 -7.85
C ALA A 112 -3.53 8.90 -7.77
N MET A 113 -3.28 10.00 -7.07
CA MET A 113 -4.21 11.13 -6.96
C MET A 113 -4.36 11.87 -8.30
N LYS A 114 -3.25 12.18 -8.99
CA LYS A 114 -3.26 12.87 -10.29
C LYS A 114 -3.99 12.07 -11.38
N ASN A 115 -3.93 10.74 -11.30
CA ASN A 115 -4.56 9.84 -12.25
C ASN A 115 -5.93 9.29 -11.80
N GLN A 116 -6.49 9.80 -10.70
CA GLN A 116 -7.81 9.39 -10.17
C GLN A 116 -7.94 7.86 -10.00
N MET A 117 -6.90 7.26 -9.44
CA MET A 117 -6.79 5.80 -9.34
C MET A 117 -7.61 5.19 -8.19
N PHE A 118 -8.26 6.00 -7.32
CA PHE A 118 -9.09 5.51 -6.22
C PHE A 118 -9.96 6.60 -5.57
#